data_AF-A0A182SXU1-F1
#
_entry.id   AF-A0A182SXU1-F1
#
_cell.length_a   1.000
_cell.length_b   1.000
_cell.length_c   1.000
_cell.angle_alpha   90.00
_cell.angle_beta   90.00
_cell.angle_gamma   90.00
#
_symmetry.space_group_name_H-M   'P 1'
#
loop_
_entity.id
_entity.type
_entity.pdbx_description
1 polymer ?
#
loop_
_entity_poly.entity_id
_entity_poly.type
_entity_poly.pdbx_seq_one_letter_code
_entity_poly.pdbx_strand_id
1 'polypeptide(L)'
;MADAELAKALKDLPNRVLNVPIEERPELFQNVIAVLPNPGINATIVRGICKVIGTTLTKYKDPESQTLVKELLVAVLKQHPDLTYEHFNAVLKALLTKDLAGAPPIKAAQASALALGWANLIAQHADHETAVGKKEFPKLLENQAGLYQLSLTSGIQKISDKAYSFLRDFFASEEGLAQRYFDKLLALEPSSGVIVMLCTIVRYLQQEQGSVELLDQHKAKLLDHLVKGLITVKTKPHASDIVACSVLLKAITKDELRTIVVPALQRSMLRSAEVILRAVGAIMNEIELDVSDYALDLGKPLVQNLASKEETVRQEAVESLKQVALKCGAPSAIETLLKEVFAVLNGSGGKITVAELR
;
A
#
# COMPACT_ATOMS: atom_id res chain seq x y z
N MET A 1 6.49 -30.57 36.15
CA MET A 1 5.20 -29.85 36.15
C MET A 1 5.15 -28.80 35.04
N ALA A 2 6.15 -27.91 34.96
CA ALA A 2 6.24 -26.89 33.90
C ALA A 2 6.14 -27.45 32.46
N ASP A 3 6.78 -28.57 32.15
CA ASP A 3 6.71 -29.18 30.80
C ASP A 3 5.33 -29.77 30.46
N ALA A 4 4.59 -30.23 31.48
CA ALA A 4 3.24 -30.76 31.30
C ALA A 4 2.23 -29.63 31.04
N GLU A 5 2.39 -28.49 31.71
CA GLU A 5 1.59 -27.28 31.49
C GLU A 5 1.87 -26.67 30.11
N LEU A 6 3.15 -26.59 29.72
CA LEU A 6 3.57 -26.15 28.39
C LEU A 6 2.95 -27.04 27.30
N ALA A 7 3.08 -28.36 27.43
CA ALA A 7 2.49 -29.30 26.49
C ALA A 7 0.97 -29.17 26.43
N LYS A 8 0.28 -29.04 27.58
CA LYS A 8 -1.18 -28.88 27.65
C LYS A 8 -1.65 -27.59 26.97
N ALA A 9 -0.97 -26.47 27.19
CA ALA A 9 -1.34 -25.18 26.62
C ALA A 9 -1.19 -25.16 25.09
N LEU A 10 -0.10 -25.73 24.57
CA LEU A 10 0.24 -25.65 23.14
C LEU A 10 -0.30 -26.82 22.30
N LYS A 11 -0.68 -27.93 22.95
CA LYS A 11 -1.23 -29.10 22.25
C LYS A 11 -2.48 -28.72 21.46
N ASP A 12 -2.45 -29.06 20.18
CA ASP A 12 -3.51 -28.82 19.21
C ASP A 12 -3.94 -27.34 19.10
N LEU A 13 -3.07 -26.41 19.50
CA LEU A 13 -3.38 -24.98 19.49
C LEU A 13 -3.85 -24.48 18.11
N PRO A 14 -3.23 -24.87 16.97
CA PRO A 14 -3.68 -24.41 15.65
C PRO A 14 -5.13 -24.75 15.34
N ASN A 15 -5.61 -25.91 15.79
CA ASN A 15 -6.98 -26.35 15.59
C ASN A 15 -7.93 -25.69 16.60
N ARG A 16 -7.54 -25.65 17.88
CA ARG A 16 -8.35 -25.07 18.97
C ARG A 16 -8.65 -23.60 18.72
N VAL A 17 -7.65 -22.79 18.36
CA VAL A 17 -7.83 -21.36 18.09
C VAL A 17 -8.89 -21.09 17.02
N LEU A 18 -9.07 -21.99 16.05
CA LEU A 18 -10.04 -21.80 14.97
C LEU A 18 -11.45 -22.31 15.31
N ASN A 19 -11.59 -23.15 16.34
CA ASN A 19 -12.81 -23.94 16.57
C ASN A 19 -13.42 -23.78 17.97
N VAL A 20 -12.70 -23.24 18.97
CA VAL A 20 -13.29 -23.01 20.29
C VAL A 20 -14.45 -21.99 20.23
N PRO A 21 -15.50 -22.17 21.07
CA PRO A 21 -16.54 -21.17 21.27
C PRO A 21 -15.97 -19.81 21.71
N ILE A 22 -16.72 -18.73 21.48
CA ILE A 22 -16.25 -17.36 21.80
C ILE A 22 -15.95 -17.23 23.29
N GLU A 23 -16.77 -17.87 24.12
CA GLU A 23 -16.74 -17.88 25.57
C GLU A 23 -15.46 -18.52 26.13
N GLU A 24 -14.87 -19.47 25.38
CA GLU A 24 -13.66 -20.19 25.78
C GLU A 24 -12.37 -19.55 25.25
N ARG A 25 -12.47 -18.58 24.33
CA ARG A 25 -11.29 -17.89 23.76
C ARG A 25 -10.46 -17.19 24.84
N PRO A 26 -11.02 -16.44 25.81
CA PRO A 26 -10.21 -15.78 26.84
C PRO A 26 -9.31 -16.75 27.59
N GLU A 27 -9.86 -17.88 28.05
CA GLU A 27 -9.10 -18.89 28.77
C GLU A 27 -8.03 -19.54 27.86
N LEU A 28 -8.37 -19.81 26.59
CA LEU A 28 -7.41 -20.35 25.62
C LEU A 28 -6.18 -19.44 25.47
N PHE A 29 -6.38 -18.14 25.22
CA PHE A 29 -5.29 -17.20 25.02
C PHE A 29 -4.50 -16.96 26.32
N GLN A 30 -5.17 -16.85 27.47
CA GLN A 30 -4.50 -16.72 28.78
C GLN A 30 -3.61 -17.93 29.08
N ASN A 31 -4.07 -19.15 28.80
CA ASN A 31 -3.28 -20.37 28.98
C ASN A 31 -2.00 -20.37 28.13
N VAL A 32 -2.06 -19.85 26.90
CA VAL A 32 -0.87 -19.73 26.05
C VAL A 32 0.08 -18.66 26.59
N ILE A 33 -0.44 -17.50 27.03
CA ILE A 33 0.37 -16.41 27.59
C ILE A 33 1.11 -16.88 28.85
N ALA A 34 0.43 -17.62 29.73
CA ALA A 34 0.97 -18.08 31.01
C ALA A 34 2.22 -18.98 30.85
N VAL A 35 2.33 -19.72 29.73
CA VAL A 35 3.46 -20.63 29.49
C VAL A 35 4.62 -20.00 28.72
N LEU A 36 4.50 -18.76 28.25
CA LEU A 36 5.57 -18.08 27.49
C LEU A 36 6.91 -17.95 28.26
N PRO A 37 6.93 -17.73 29.60
CA PRO A 37 8.18 -17.67 30.35
C PRO A 37 8.91 -19.01 30.51
N ASN A 38 8.28 -20.12 30.11
CA ASN A 38 8.86 -21.45 30.27
C ASN A 38 10.15 -21.59 29.43
N PRO A 39 11.28 -22.05 30.01
CA PRO A 39 12.56 -22.17 29.31
C PRO A 39 12.54 -23.21 28.16
N GLY A 40 11.55 -24.09 28.12
CA GLY A 40 11.30 -25.01 27.02
C GLY A 40 10.75 -24.35 25.75
N ILE A 41 10.32 -23.07 25.79
CA ILE A 41 9.93 -22.32 24.60
C ILE A 41 11.18 -22.08 23.74
N ASN A 42 11.15 -22.60 22.51
CA ASN A 42 12.22 -22.44 21.53
C ASN A 42 11.70 -21.76 20.25
N ALA A 43 12.61 -21.49 19.30
CA ALA A 43 12.30 -20.83 18.04
C ALA A 43 11.16 -21.50 17.25
N THR A 44 11.09 -22.84 17.24
CA THR A 44 10.03 -23.58 16.55
C THR A 44 8.66 -23.31 17.17
N ILE A 45 8.59 -23.23 18.50
CA ILE A 45 7.36 -22.93 19.22
C ILE A 45 6.92 -21.48 18.96
N VAL A 46 7.83 -20.51 19.09
CA VAL A 46 7.53 -19.09 18.82
C VAL A 46 7.04 -18.91 17.38
N ARG A 47 7.69 -19.57 16.41
CA ARG A 47 7.24 -19.60 15.01
C ARG A 47 5.84 -20.18 14.86
N GLY A 48 5.53 -21.27 15.57
CA GLY A 48 4.22 -21.89 15.60
C GLY A 48 3.15 -20.92 16.12
N ILE A 49 3.41 -20.26 17.25
CA ILE A 49 2.49 -19.27 17.85
C ILE A 49 2.27 -18.09 16.88
N CYS A 50 3.31 -17.56 16.26
CA CYS A 50 3.18 -16.49 15.26
C CYS A 50 2.26 -16.90 14.09
N LYS A 51 2.42 -18.13 13.58
CA LYS A 51 1.54 -18.65 12.52
C LYS A 51 0.10 -18.80 12.99
N VAL A 52 -0.12 -19.28 14.22
CA VAL A 52 -1.45 -19.40 14.82
C VAL A 52 -2.12 -18.02 14.93
N ILE A 53 -1.39 -16.99 15.36
CA ILE A 53 -1.92 -15.62 15.34
C ILE A 53 -2.34 -15.23 13.91
N GLY A 54 -1.50 -15.51 12.91
CA GLY A 54 -1.81 -15.26 11.50
C GLY A 54 -3.12 -15.91 11.02
N THR A 55 -3.42 -17.15 11.42
CA THR A 55 -4.64 -17.84 10.99
C THR A 55 -5.93 -17.25 11.60
N THR A 56 -5.83 -16.46 12.68
CA THR A 56 -6.99 -15.79 13.28
C THR A 56 -7.52 -14.62 12.45
N LEU A 57 -6.70 -14.04 11.57
CA LEU A 57 -6.99 -12.78 10.87
C LEU A 57 -8.36 -12.76 10.20
N THR A 58 -8.67 -13.84 9.48
CA THR A 58 -9.91 -13.95 8.72
C THR A 58 -11.01 -14.66 9.51
N LYS A 59 -10.67 -15.36 10.60
CA LYS A 59 -11.60 -16.12 11.43
C LYS A 59 -12.30 -15.25 12.48
N TYR A 60 -11.59 -14.34 13.14
CA TYR A 60 -12.14 -13.55 14.24
C TYR A 60 -12.71 -12.22 13.73
N LYS A 61 -14.02 -12.03 13.93
CA LYS A 61 -14.75 -10.85 13.46
C LYS A 61 -15.20 -9.93 14.59
N ASP A 62 -15.28 -10.46 15.80
CA ASP A 62 -15.66 -9.72 17.00
C ASP A 62 -14.46 -8.97 17.61
N PRO A 63 -14.66 -7.74 18.13
CA PRO A 63 -13.59 -6.92 18.70
C PRO A 63 -12.89 -7.56 19.92
N GLU A 64 -13.62 -8.31 20.74
CA GLU A 64 -13.10 -8.94 21.95
C GLU A 64 -12.05 -9.99 21.61
N SER A 65 -12.35 -10.91 20.68
CA SER A 65 -11.39 -11.92 20.24
C SER A 65 -10.21 -11.32 19.48
N GLN A 66 -10.42 -10.25 18.71
CA GLN A 66 -9.31 -9.53 18.09
C GLN A 66 -8.40 -8.88 19.11
N THR A 67 -8.93 -8.47 20.27
CA THR A 67 -8.15 -7.92 21.39
C THR A 67 -7.29 -9.01 22.03
N LEU A 68 -7.85 -10.19 22.30
CA LEU A 68 -7.10 -11.35 22.81
C LEU A 68 -5.90 -11.72 21.91
N VAL A 69 -6.08 -11.66 20.59
CA VAL A 69 -5.01 -11.92 19.62
C VAL A 69 -3.89 -10.87 19.71
N LYS A 70 -4.25 -9.58 19.86
CA LYS A 70 -3.28 -8.50 20.04
C LYS A 70 -2.51 -8.65 21.36
N GLU A 71 -3.20 -9.01 22.44
CA GLU A 71 -2.58 -9.27 23.74
C GLU A 71 -1.58 -10.42 23.67
N LEU A 72 -1.95 -11.52 23.01
CA LEU A 72 -1.02 -12.63 22.77
C LEU A 72 0.19 -12.18 21.95
N LEU A 73 -0.01 -11.42 20.87
CA LEU A 73 1.10 -10.90 20.05
C LEU A 73 2.09 -10.09 20.89
N VAL A 74 1.58 -9.16 21.70
CA VAL A 74 2.41 -8.33 22.59
C VAL A 74 3.09 -9.17 23.65
N ALA A 75 2.40 -10.16 24.24
CA ALA A 75 2.98 -11.04 25.26
C ALA A 75 4.14 -11.88 24.69
N VAL A 76 3.97 -12.46 23.50
CA VAL A 76 5.00 -13.27 22.84
C VAL A 76 6.20 -12.38 22.46
N LEU A 77 5.94 -11.17 21.97
CA LEU A 77 6.99 -10.20 21.64
C LEU A 77 7.77 -9.72 22.87
N LYS A 78 7.11 -9.49 24.01
CA LYS A 78 7.81 -9.11 25.25
C LYS A 78 8.68 -10.23 25.80
N GLN A 79 8.22 -11.47 25.71
CA GLN A 79 8.94 -12.61 26.28
C GLN A 79 10.02 -13.17 25.35
N HIS A 80 9.80 -13.10 24.03
CA HIS A 80 10.69 -13.66 22.99
C HIS A 80 10.91 -12.66 21.84
N PRO A 81 11.51 -11.49 22.10
CA PRO A 81 11.47 -10.33 21.19
C PRO A 81 12.03 -10.62 19.79
N ASP A 82 13.30 -11.01 19.69
CA ASP A 82 13.97 -11.22 18.40
C ASP A 82 13.31 -12.35 17.58
N LEU A 83 12.94 -13.47 18.24
CA LEU A 83 12.28 -14.59 17.59
C LEU A 83 10.89 -14.21 17.06
N THR A 84 10.14 -13.43 17.84
CA THR A 84 8.82 -12.96 17.45
C THR A 84 8.92 -11.97 16.31
N TYR A 85 9.87 -11.04 16.38
CA TYR A 85 10.08 -10.06 15.32
C TYR A 85 10.36 -10.75 13.97
N GLU A 86 11.32 -11.67 13.93
CA GLU A 86 11.67 -12.40 12.71
C GLU A 86 10.48 -13.23 12.18
N HIS A 87 9.84 -14.01 13.05
CA HIS A 87 8.81 -14.96 12.62
C HIS A 87 7.47 -14.28 12.32
N PHE A 88 7.13 -13.20 13.02
CA PHE A 88 5.90 -12.46 12.74
C PHE A 88 6.04 -11.59 11.48
N ASN A 89 7.22 -11.03 11.20
CA ASN A 89 7.49 -10.41 9.90
C ASN A 89 7.28 -11.39 8.74
N ALA A 90 7.69 -12.65 8.90
CA ALA A 90 7.44 -13.69 7.90
C ALA A 90 5.94 -13.98 7.73
N VAL A 91 5.15 -13.91 8.81
CA VAL A 91 3.68 -14.03 8.75
C VAL A 91 3.07 -12.85 7.99
N LEU A 92 3.44 -11.60 8.32
CA LEU A 92 2.95 -10.40 7.63
C LEU A 92 3.25 -10.46 6.12
N LYS A 93 4.47 -10.88 5.76
CA LYS A 93 4.87 -11.06 4.36
C LYS A 93 4.05 -12.14 3.65
N ALA A 94 3.79 -13.27 4.32
CA ALA A 94 2.96 -14.35 3.75
C ALA A 94 1.51 -13.89 3.52
N LEU A 95 0.95 -13.16 4.49
CA LEU A 95 -0.38 -12.56 4.35
C LEU A 95 -0.44 -11.63 3.14
N LEU A 96 0.53 -10.72 3.00
CA LEU A 96 0.56 -9.74 1.91
C LEU A 96 0.72 -10.39 0.53
N THR A 97 1.63 -11.37 0.41
CA THR A 97 2.07 -11.89 -0.90
C THR A 97 1.34 -13.15 -1.35
N LYS A 98 0.67 -13.87 -0.44
CA LYS A 98 -0.02 -15.13 -0.75
C LYS A 98 -1.49 -15.06 -0.40
N ASP A 99 -1.79 -14.83 0.87
CA ASP A 99 -3.15 -15.06 1.38
C ASP A 99 -4.13 -13.96 0.93
N LEU A 100 -3.68 -12.70 0.97
CA LEU A 100 -4.50 -11.55 0.62
C LEU A 100 -4.36 -11.13 -0.85
N ALA A 101 -3.24 -11.47 -1.51
CA ALA A 101 -2.98 -11.08 -2.89
C ALA A 101 -4.04 -11.60 -3.89
N GLY A 102 -4.60 -12.79 -3.64
CA GLY A 102 -5.66 -13.39 -4.47
C GLY A 102 -7.07 -13.23 -3.89
N ALA A 103 -7.24 -12.56 -2.75
CA ALA A 103 -8.53 -12.44 -2.09
C ALA A 103 -9.42 -11.37 -2.78
N PRO A 104 -10.75 -11.46 -2.66
CA PRO A 104 -11.65 -10.41 -3.14
C PRO A 104 -11.27 -9.03 -2.53
N PRO A 105 -11.28 -7.93 -3.32
CA PRO A 105 -10.72 -6.64 -2.90
C PRO A 105 -11.18 -6.14 -1.53
N ILE A 106 -12.49 -6.25 -1.23
CA ILE A 106 -13.06 -5.82 0.06
C ILE A 106 -12.50 -6.67 1.21
N LYS A 107 -12.44 -7.99 1.04
CA LYS A 107 -11.91 -8.90 2.08
C LYS A 107 -10.43 -8.69 2.30
N ALA A 108 -9.67 -8.53 1.20
CA ALA A 108 -8.25 -8.23 1.24
C ALA A 108 -7.99 -6.93 2.01
N ALA A 109 -8.73 -5.86 1.70
CA ALA A 109 -8.56 -4.55 2.31
C ALA A 109 -8.92 -4.54 3.81
N GLN A 110 -10.00 -5.20 4.22
CA GLN A 110 -10.38 -5.30 5.63
C GLN A 110 -9.34 -6.09 6.43
N ALA A 111 -8.89 -7.23 5.90
CA ALA A 111 -7.89 -8.05 6.54
C ALA A 111 -6.53 -7.35 6.61
N SER A 112 -6.13 -6.63 5.56
CA SER A 112 -4.86 -5.90 5.55
C SER A 112 -4.87 -4.73 6.54
N ALA A 113 -6.00 -4.04 6.73
CA ALA A 113 -6.13 -3.01 7.76
C ALA A 113 -5.95 -3.59 9.19
N LEU A 114 -6.50 -4.78 9.47
CA LEU A 114 -6.30 -5.46 10.76
C LEU A 114 -4.85 -5.91 10.95
N ALA A 115 -4.24 -6.50 9.91
CA ALA A 115 -2.85 -6.92 9.94
C ALA A 115 -1.87 -5.73 10.04
N LEU A 116 -2.22 -4.57 9.48
CA LEU A 116 -1.50 -3.32 9.69
C LEU A 116 -1.47 -2.94 11.17
N GLY A 117 -2.58 -3.10 11.89
CA GLY A 117 -2.62 -2.93 13.35
C GLY A 117 -1.65 -3.85 14.08
N TRP A 118 -1.50 -5.10 13.65
CA TRP A 118 -0.50 -6.02 14.21
C TRP A 118 0.94 -5.59 13.90
N ALA A 119 1.19 -5.14 12.67
CA ALA A 119 2.50 -4.63 12.28
C ALA A 119 2.89 -3.37 13.08
N ASN A 120 1.93 -2.49 13.38
CA ASN A 120 2.13 -1.35 14.26
C ASN A 120 2.47 -1.78 15.70
N LEU A 121 1.84 -2.83 16.23
CA LEU A 121 2.19 -3.37 17.55
C LEU A 121 3.61 -3.94 17.59
N ILE A 122 4.05 -4.64 16.54
CA ILE A 122 5.46 -5.08 16.43
C ILE A 122 6.38 -3.86 16.47
N ALA A 123 6.09 -2.85 15.66
CA ALA A 123 6.88 -1.63 15.61
C ALA A 123 7.00 -0.90 16.95
N GLN A 124 5.93 -0.87 17.74
CA GLN A 124 5.89 -0.19 19.04
C GLN A 124 6.64 -0.94 20.15
N HIS A 125 6.76 -2.25 20.05
CA HIS A 125 7.23 -3.08 21.17
C HIS A 125 8.53 -3.84 20.87
N ALA A 126 8.93 -3.97 19.61
CA ALA A 126 10.20 -4.59 19.26
C ALA A 126 11.36 -3.60 19.43
N ASP A 127 12.52 -4.12 19.84
CA ASP A 127 13.76 -3.35 19.86
C ASP A 127 14.40 -3.37 18.46
N HIS A 128 14.48 -2.20 17.82
CA HIS A 128 15.01 -2.05 16.46
C HIS A 128 16.54 -1.96 16.43
N GLU A 129 17.21 -1.89 17.59
CA GLU A 129 18.66 -1.71 17.69
C GLU A 129 19.43 -3.03 17.89
N THR A 130 18.75 -4.12 18.20
CA THR A 130 19.35 -5.46 18.23
C THR A 130 19.85 -5.89 16.85
N ALA A 131 20.71 -6.91 16.79
CA ALA A 131 21.18 -7.45 15.50
C ALA A 131 20.01 -7.96 14.63
N VAL A 132 18.98 -8.54 15.27
CA VAL A 132 17.75 -8.98 14.59
C VAL A 132 16.89 -7.77 14.24
N GLY A 133 16.69 -6.83 15.17
CA GLY A 133 15.94 -5.60 14.95
C GLY A 133 16.41 -4.82 13.73
N LYS A 134 17.73 -4.59 13.60
CA LYS A 134 18.33 -3.89 12.45
C LYS A 134 18.08 -4.59 11.11
N LYS A 135 18.03 -5.92 11.13
CA LYS A 135 17.78 -6.76 9.94
C LYS A 135 16.29 -6.82 9.59
N GLU A 136 15.42 -6.85 10.59
CA GLU A 136 13.99 -7.09 10.45
C GLU A 136 13.18 -5.80 10.30
N PHE A 137 13.66 -4.67 10.82
CA PHE A 137 12.96 -3.40 10.75
C PHE A 137 12.71 -2.90 9.32
N PRO A 138 13.68 -2.92 8.37
CA PRO A 138 13.41 -2.59 6.98
C PRO A 138 12.28 -3.44 6.36
N LYS A 139 12.23 -4.74 6.69
CA LYS A 139 11.19 -5.65 6.20
C LYS A 139 9.83 -5.36 6.84
N LEU A 140 9.81 -4.96 8.11
CA LEU A 140 8.59 -4.52 8.78
C LEU A 140 8.02 -3.28 8.10
N LEU A 141 8.87 -2.31 7.76
CA LEU A 141 8.47 -1.10 7.03
C LEU A 141 7.85 -1.44 5.68
N GLU A 142 8.46 -2.33 4.90
CA GLU A 142 7.90 -2.80 3.62
C GLU A 142 6.55 -3.51 3.81
N ASN A 143 6.45 -4.37 4.83
CA ASN A 143 5.20 -5.07 5.15
C ASN A 143 4.11 -4.09 5.60
N GLN A 144 4.40 -3.13 6.47
CA GLN A 144 3.47 -2.08 6.90
C GLN A 144 2.99 -1.26 5.71
N ALA A 145 3.92 -0.85 4.84
CA ALA A 145 3.64 -0.08 3.63
C ALA A 145 2.73 -0.85 2.66
N GLY A 146 3.02 -2.12 2.40
CA GLY A 146 2.18 -2.97 1.54
C GLY A 146 0.81 -3.29 2.13
N LEU A 147 0.71 -3.55 3.43
CA LEU A 147 -0.57 -3.80 4.11
C LEU A 147 -1.48 -2.57 4.10
N TYR A 148 -0.89 -1.40 4.35
CA TYR A 148 -1.62 -0.14 4.25
C TYR A 148 -2.08 0.11 2.82
N GLN A 149 -1.20 0.00 1.82
CA GLN A 149 -1.59 0.12 0.41
C GLN A 149 -2.74 -0.82 0.05
N LEU A 150 -2.64 -2.10 0.40
CA LEU A 150 -3.69 -3.09 0.11
C LEU A 150 -5.03 -2.72 0.75
N SER A 151 -5.02 -2.04 1.91
CA SER A 151 -6.23 -1.58 2.58
C SER A 151 -7.00 -0.50 1.81
N LEU A 152 -6.34 0.18 0.87
CA LEU A 152 -6.93 1.25 0.06
C LEU A 152 -7.57 0.72 -1.24
N THR A 153 -7.25 -0.51 -1.64
CA THR A 153 -7.63 -1.06 -2.96
C THR A 153 -9.12 -1.39 -3.11
N SER A 154 -9.88 -1.48 -2.02
CA SER A 154 -11.33 -1.74 -2.10
C SER A 154 -12.14 -0.56 -2.65
N GLY A 155 -11.60 0.66 -2.62
CA GLY A 155 -12.33 1.89 -2.95
C GLY A 155 -13.40 2.30 -1.92
N ILE A 156 -13.52 1.58 -0.80
CA ILE A 156 -14.49 1.90 0.26
C ILE A 156 -13.85 2.84 1.27
N GLN A 157 -14.31 4.09 1.29
CA GLN A 157 -13.77 5.15 2.15
C GLN A 157 -13.69 4.75 3.63
N LYS A 158 -14.74 4.11 4.17
CA LYS A 158 -14.76 3.66 5.58
C LYS A 158 -13.59 2.73 5.95
N ILE A 159 -13.14 1.87 5.02
CA ILE A 159 -12.02 0.97 5.27
C ILE A 159 -10.72 1.75 5.23
N SER A 160 -10.56 2.63 4.23
CA SER A 160 -9.39 3.50 4.09
C SER A 160 -9.22 4.45 5.29
N ASP A 161 -10.31 5.06 5.77
CA ASP A 161 -10.30 5.90 6.97
C ASP A 161 -9.89 5.12 8.21
N LYS A 162 -10.38 3.87 8.34
CA LYS A 162 -10.01 3.01 9.46
C LYS A 162 -8.53 2.64 9.42
N ALA A 163 -8.01 2.26 8.26
CA ALA A 163 -6.58 1.97 8.10
C ALA A 163 -5.72 3.21 8.37
N TYR A 164 -6.13 4.39 7.90
CA TYR A 164 -5.43 5.64 8.22
C TYR A 164 -5.47 5.97 9.70
N SER A 165 -6.60 5.73 10.39
CA SER A 165 -6.69 5.95 11.85
C SER A 165 -5.65 5.14 12.62
N PHE A 166 -5.37 3.90 12.19
CA PHE A 166 -4.31 3.09 12.82
C PHE A 166 -2.91 3.66 12.63
N LEU A 167 -2.63 4.26 11.47
CA LEU A 167 -1.35 4.94 11.23
C LEU A 167 -1.25 6.26 12.00
N ARG A 168 -2.32 7.05 12.02
CA ARG A 168 -2.36 8.31 12.79
C ARG A 168 -2.12 8.04 14.27
N ASP A 169 -2.86 7.09 14.85
CA ASP A 169 -2.71 6.73 16.27
C ASP A 169 -1.31 6.14 16.54
N PHE A 170 -0.74 5.38 15.59
CA PHE A 170 0.62 4.87 15.67
C PHE A 170 1.66 6.00 15.65
N PHE A 171 1.61 6.91 14.69
CA PHE A 171 2.56 8.03 14.60
C PHE A 171 2.42 9.05 15.72
N ALA A 172 1.22 9.17 16.32
CA ALA A 172 0.99 9.99 17.50
C ALA A 172 1.48 9.34 18.81
N SER A 173 1.81 8.05 18.81
CA SER A 173 2.19 7.33 20.03
C SER A 173 3.57 7.70 20.58
N GLU A 174 4.45 8.29 19.77
CA GLU A 174 5.77 8.76 20.17
C GLU A 174 6.19 9.98 19.34
N GLU A 175 6.71 11.01 20.00
CA GLU A 175 7.20 12.22 19.35
C GLU A 175 8.36 11.89 18.38
N GLY A 176 8.34 12.49 17.18
CA GLY A 176 9.35 12.24 16.15
C GLY A 176 9.29 10.87 15.47
N LEU A 177 8.35 9.98 15.84
CA LEU A 177 8.23 8.66 15.22
C LEU A 177 7.96 8.75 13.71
N ALA A 178 7.04 9.63 13.29
CA ALA A 178 6.72 9.86 11.89
C ALA A 178 7.96 10.26 11.06
N GLN A 179 8.77 11.17 11.58
CA GLN A 179 10.03 11.60 10.94
C GLN A 179 11.01 10.43 10.78
N ARG A 180 11.28 9.69 11.87
CA ARG A 180 12.19 8.54 11.84
C ARG A 180 11.71 7.47 10.85
N TYR A 181 10.40 7.23 10.80
CA TYR A 181 9.79 6.31 9.85
C TYR A 181 9.98 6.79 8.41
N PHE A 182 9.73 8.07 8.14
CA PHE A 182 9.92 8.67 6.83
C PHE A 182 11.36 8.50 6.35
N ASP A 183 12.36 8.83 7.18
CA ASP A 183 13.77 8.73 6.81
C ASP A 183 14.19 7.31 6.46
N LYS A 184 13.69 6.32 7.21
CA LYS A 184 13.97 4.90 6.95
C LYS A 184 13.26 4.41 5.70
N LEU A 185 11.99 4.75 5.50
CA LEU A 185 11.22 4.42 4.29
C LEU A 185 11.84 5.04 3.04
N LEU A 186 12.30 6.29 3.13
CA LEU A 186 12.93 7.01 2.02
C LEU A 186 14.27 6.39 1.62
N ALA A 187 14.90 5.60 2.49
CA ALA A 187 16.12 4.85 2.19
C ALA A 187 15.86 3.46 1.58
N LEU A 188 14.60 2.99 1.55
CA LEU A 188 14.24 1.73 0.92
C LEU A 188 14.16 1.85 -0.60
N GLU A 189 14.11 0.71 -1.27
CA GLU A 189 13.82 0.67 -2.70
C GLU A 189 12.39 1.18 -2.99
N PRO A 190 12.20 2.00 -4.03
CA PRO A 190 10.89 2.45 -4.42
C PRO A 190 9.94 1.31 -4.77
N SER A 191 8.77 1.33 -4.13
CA SER A 191 7.62 0.50 -4.46
C SER A 191 6.35 1.29 -4.25
N SER A 192 5.23 0.81 -4.80
CA SER A 192 3.92 1.46 -4.67
C SER A 192 3.52 1.60 -3.19
N GLY A 193 3.70 0.55 -2.39
CA GLY A 193 3.48 0.61 -0.93
C GLY A 193 4.34 1.66 -0.25
N VAL A 194 5.65 1.71 -0.54
CA VAL A 194 6.58 2.65 0.09
C VAL A 194 6.22 4.10 -0.22
N ILE A 195 5.96 4.46 -1.49
CA ILE A 195 5.57 5.84 -1.83
C ILE A 195 4.21 6.23 -1.23
N VAL A 196 3.26 5.30 -1.17
CA VAL A 196 1.96 5.52 -0.51
C VAL A 196 2.15 5.80 0.99
N MET A 197 3.01 5.05 1.67
CA MET A 197 3.32 5.28 3.09
C MET A 197 4.06 6.61 3.31
N LEU A 198 5.05 6.93 2.48
CA LEU A 198 5.78 8.21 2.53
C LEU A 198 4.83 9.40 2.39
N CYS A 199 3.96 9.39 1.37
CA CYS A 199 2.96 10.45 1.18
C CYS A 199 1.94 10.50 2.33
N THR A 200 1.62 9.36 2.93
CA THR A 200 0.72 9.32 4.10
C THR A 200 1.35 9.95 5.34
N ILE A 201 2.65 9.77 5.55
CA ILE A 201 3.38 10.44 6.64
C ILE A 201 3.40 11.96 6.42
N VAL A 202 3.69 12.41 5.20
CA VAL A 202 3.63 13.85 4.84
C VAL A 202 2.23 14.40 5.11
N ARG A 203 1.17 13.69 4.68
CA ARG A 203 -0.21 14.07 4.95
C ARG A 203 -0.50 14.15 6.45
N TYR A 204 -0.05 13.17 7.23
CA TYR A 204 -0.24 13.15 8.68
C TYR A 204 0.39 14.38 9.34
N LEU A 205 1.65 14.69 9.03
CA LEU A 205 2.34 15.85 9.60
C LEU A 205 1.70 17.18 9.17
N GLN A 206 1.25 17.28 7.92
CA GLN A 206 0.54 18.46 7.45
C GLN A 206 -0.79 18.66 8.19
N GLN A 207 -1.55 17.59 8.43
CA GLN A 207 -2.86 17.65 9.07
C GLN A 207 -2.77 17.88 10.59
N GLU A 208 -1.89 17.15 11.26
CA GLU A 208 -1.82 17.16 12.73
C GLU A 208 -0.87 18.23 13.27
N GLN A 209 0.11 18.67 12.47
CA GLN A 209 1.16 19.60 12.91
C GLN A 209 1.30 20.83 12.00
N GLY A 210 0.58 20.91 10.88
CA GLY A 210 0.73 22.00 9.91
C GLY A 210 2.09 22.02 9.19
N SER A 211 2.91 20.98 9.35
CA SER A 211 4.27 20.94 8.80
C SER A 211 4.29 20.41 7.36
N VAL A 212 4.99 21.13 6.49
CA VAL A 212 5.29 20.72 5.11
C VAL A 212 6.78 20.44 4.89
N GLU A 213 7.58 20.47 5.96
CA GLU A 213 9.05 20.42 5.90
C GLU A 213 9.57 19.19 5.16
N LEU A 214 9.01 18.01 5.44
CA LEU A 214 9.42 16.77 4.77
C LEU A 214 9.16 16.80 3.28
N LEU A 215 8.04 17.39 2.86
CA LEU A 215 7.71 17.54 1.46
C LEU A 215 8.73 18.46 0.79
N ASP A 216 8.97 19.63 1.36
CA ASP A 216 9.87 20.64 0.80
C ASP A 216 11.32 20.13 0.72
N GLN A 217 11.81 19.47 1.78
CA GLN A 217 13.19 18.98 1.85
C GLN A 217 13.45 17.78 0.94
N HIS A 218 12.46 16.90 0.75
CA HIS A 218 12.66 15.61 0.08
C HIS A 218 11.87 15.45 -1.23
N LYS A 219 11.24 16.51 -1.73
CA LYS A 219 10.37 16.48 -2.92
C LYS A 219 10.97 15.75 -4.11
N ALA A 220 12.22 16.06 -4.46
CA ALA A 220 12.90 15.43 -5.59
C ALA A 220 13.02 13.91 -5.43
N LYS A 221 13.32 13.44 -4.20
CA LYS A 221 13.44 12.02 -3.90
C LYS A 221 12.07 11.33 -3.81
N LEU A 222 11.05 12.04 -3.32
CA LEU A 222 9.66 11.59 -3.36
C LEU A 222 9.15 11.45 -4.80
N LEU A 223 9.49 12.36 -5.69
CA LEU A 223 9.18 12.27 -7.12
C LEU A 223 9.88 11.08 -7.79
N ASP A 224 11.15 10.80 -7.45
CA ASP A 224 11.83 9.59 -7.90
C ASP A 224 11.11 8.31 -7.41
N HIS A 225 10.66 8.30 -6.15
CA HIS A 225 9.86 7.20 -5.60
C HIS A 225 8.49 7.07 -6.30
N LEU A 226 7.83 8.18 -6.60
CA LEU A 226 6.57 8.21 -7.36
C LEU A 226 6.76 7.61 -8.76
N VAL A 227 7.81 8.05 -9.47
CA VAL A 227 8.11 7.57 -10.81
C VAL A 227 8.38 6.07 -10.79
N LYS A 228 9.26 5.60 -9.92
CA LYS A 228 9.64 4.18 -9.87
C LYS A 228 8.55 3.29 -9.28
N GLY A 229 7.82 3.79 -8.30
CA GLY A 229 6.82 3.04 -7.54
C GLY A 229 5.42 3.01 -8.17
N LEU A 230 5.07 3.99 -9.02
CA LEU A 230 3.72 4.09 -9.61
C LEU A 230 3.69 4.37 -11.12
N ILE A 231 4.78 4.86 -11.75
CA ILE A 231 4.79 5.20 -13.19
C ILE A 231 5.54 4.18 -14.04
N THR A 232 6.75 3.79 -13.65
CA THR A 232 7.58 2.83 -14.40
C THR A 232 7.46 1.43 -13.85
N VAL A 233 6.23 1.03 -13.55
CA VAL A 233 5.90 -0.25 -12.91
C VAL A 233 5.56 -1.32 -13.94
N LYS A 234 5.73 -2.59 -13.55
CA LYS A 234 5.36 -3.76 -14.36
C LYS A 234 3.95 -4.26 -14.07
N THR A 235 3.35 -3.77 -12.99
CA THR A 235 2.01 -4.13 -12.53
C THR A 235 1.18 -2.87 -12.45
N LYS A 236 -0.07 -2.98 -12.88
CA LYS A 236 -0.99 -1.85 -12.93
C LYS A 236 -1.20 -1.25 -11.53
N PRO A 237 -0.88 0.04 -11.32
CA PRO A 237 -1.08 0.68 -10.04
C PRO A 237 -2.58 0.88 -9.79
N HIS A 238 -3.01 0.79 -8.53
CA HIS A 238 -4.40 1.05 -8.18
C HIS A 238 -4.66 2.56 -8.14
N ALA A 239 -5.84 3.01 -8.56
CA ALA A 239 -6.18 4.44 -8.53
C ALA A 239 -6.10 5.03 -7.11
N SER A 240 -6.48 4.25 -6.09
CA SER A 240 -6.34 4.65 -4.68
C SER A 240 -4.90 4.93 -4.26
N ASP A 241 -3.90 4.28 -4.88
CA ASP A 241 -2.49 4.53 -4.56
C ASP A 241 -2.09 5.92 -5.02
N ILE A 242 -2.59 6.34 -6.18
CA ILE A 242 -2.38 7.68 -6.74
C ILE A 242 -3.06 8.74 -5.87
N VAL A 243 -4.31 8.50 -5.47
CA VAL A 243 -5.05 9.40 -4.55
C VAL A 243 -4.35 9.50 -3.19
N ALA A 244 -3.78 8.40 -2.68
CA ALA A 244 -3.00 8.45 -1.44
C ALA A 244 -1.72 9.30 -1.56
N CYS A 245 -1.21 9.50 -2.79
CA CYS A 245 -0.08 10.36 -3.10
C CYS A 245 -0.47 11.82 -3.43
N SER A 246 -1.75 12.20 -3.24
CA SER A 246 -2.27 13.52 -3.61
C SER A 246 -1.46 14.69 -3.03
N VAL A 247 -0.95 14.57 -1.79
CA VAL A 247 -0.12 15.62 -1.16
C VAL A 247 1.14 15.96 -1.97
N LEU A 248 1.77 14.96 -2.60
CA LEU A 248 2.92 15.15 -3.48
C LEU A 248 2.47 15.66 -4.85
N LEU A 249 1.44 15.05 -5.43
CA LEU A 249 0.96 15.36 -6.78
C LEU A 249 0.46 16.80 -6.91
N LYS A 250 -0.21 17.31 -5.88
CA LYS A 250 -0.67 18.70 -5.82
C LYS A 250 0.46 19.71 -5.67
N ALA A 251 1.56 19.30 -5.03
CA ALA A 251 2.72 20.16 -4.83
C ALA A 251 3.60 20.27 -6.08
N ILE A 252 3.40 19.45 -7.12
CA ILE A 252 4.24 19.44 -8.33
C ILE A 252 4.24 20.83 -8.99
N THR A 253 5.42 21.32 -9.33
CA THR A 253 5.62 22.56 -10.08
C THR A 253 5.57 22.31 -11.58
N LYS A 254 5.39 23.38 -12.38
CA LYS A 254 5.43 23.28 -13.84
C LYS A 254 6.74 22.69 -14.36
N ASP A 255 7.87 23.03 -13.73
CA ASP A 255 9.17 22.52 -14.14
C ASP A 255 9.30 21.01 -13.87
N GLU A 256 8.91 20.55 -12.67
CA GLU A 256 8.91 19.12 -12.33
C GLU A 256 7.93 18.31 -13.19
N LEU A 257 6.75 18.88 -13.49
CA LEU A 257 5.79 18.28 -14.40
C LEU A 257 6.42 18.06 -15.78
N ARG A 258 7.08 19.10 -16.33
CA ARG A 258 7.74 19.07 -17.63
C ARG A 258 8.94 18.13 -17.68
N THR A 259 9.79 18.15 -16.67
CA THR A 259 11.11 17.51 -16.73
C THR A 259 11.12 16.09 -16.16
N ILE A 260 10.19 15.77 -15.26
CA ILE A 260 10.15 14.49 -14.55
C ILE A 260 8.89 13.69 -14.92
N VAL A 261 7.71 14.23 -14.66
CA VAL A 261 6.46 13.47 -14.69
C VAL A 261 6.00 13.17 -16.12
N VAL A 262 5.85 14.18 -16.98
CA VAL A 262 5.40 14.00 -18.37
C VAL A 262 6.33 13.03 -19.11
N PRO A 263 7.67 13.19 -19.08
CA PRO A 263 8.57 12.26 -19.76
C PRO A 263 8.48 10.83 -19.21
N ALA A 264 8.26 10.65 -17.90
CA ALA A 264 8.09 9.33 -17.31
C ALA A 264 6.79 8.65 -17.78
N LEU A 265 5.68 9.39 -17.82
CA LEU A 265 4.39 8.90 -18.30
C LEU A 265 4.46 8.52 -19.79
N GLN A 266 5.05 9.38 -20.63
CA GLN A 266 5.25 9.08 -22.05
C GLN A 266 6.05 7.81 -22.26
N ARG A 267 7.22 7.69 -21.61
CA ARG A 267 8.06 6.48 -21.69
C ARG A 267 7.34 5.24 -21.18
N SER A 268 6.44 5.36 -20.21
CA SER A 268 5.68 4.22 -19.70
C SER A 268 4.58 3.80 -20.68
N MET A 269 3.82 4.76 -21.23
CA MET A 269 2.77 4.49 -22.22
C MET A 269 3.33 3.83 -23.49
N LEU A 270 4.52 4.23 -23.93
CA LEU A 270 5.19 3.63 -25.09
C LEU A 270 5.71 2.21 -24.83
N ARG A 271 6.00 1.85 -23.58
CA ARG A 271 6.55 0.53 -23.22
C ARG A 271 5.47 -0.47 -22.81
N SER A 272 4.42 -0.02 -22.14
CA SER A 272 3.40 -0.87 -21.52
C SER A 272 2.10 -0.09 -21.29
N ALA A 273 1.39 0.24 -22.37
CA ALA A 273 0.15 1.01 -22.32
C ALA A 273 -0.92 0.32 -21.45
N GLU A 274 -1.07 -0.99 -21.56
CA GLU A 274 -2.00 -1.83 -20.80
C GLU A 274 -1.80 -1.74 -19.27
N VAL A 275 -0.60 -1.38 -18.83
CA VAL A 275 -0.25 -1.21 -17.42
C VAL A 275 -0.55 0.20 -16.93
N ILE A 276 -0.19 1.23 -17.71
CA ILE A 276 -0.10 2.60 -17.18
C ILE A 276 -1.26 3.52 -17.54
N LEU A 277 -2.03 3.25 -18.61
CA LEU A 277 -3.02 4.20 -19.14
C LEU A 277 -3.92 4.77 -18.04
N ARG A 278 -4.58 3.92 -17.25
CA ARG A 278 -5.44 4.35 -16.14
C ARG A 278 -4.72 5.23 -15.10
N ALA A 279 -3.45 4.96 -14.83
CA ALA A 279 -2.65 5.74 -13.88
C ALA A 279 -2.39 7.16 -14.41
N VAL A 280 -2.22 7.33 -15.72
CA VAL A 280 -2.07 8.65 -16.36
C VAL A 280 -3.27 9.51 -16.00
N GLY A 281 -4.49 9.00 -16.24
CA GLY A 281 -5.72 9.74 -15.91
C GLY A 281 -5.83 10.06 -14.43
N ALA A 282 -5.52 9.09 -13.55
CA ALA A 282 -5.55 9.31 -12.11
C ALA A 282 -4.54 10.37 -11.64
N ILE A 283 -3.31 10.37 -12.19
CA ILE A 283 -2.28 11.36 -11.86
C ILE A 283 -2.72 12.75 -12.33
N MET A 284 -3.23 12.85 -13.56
CA MET A 284 -3.73 14.12 -14.10
C MET A 284 -4.87 14.69 -13.25
N ASN A 285 -5.77 13.84 -12.76
CA ASN A 285 -6.85 14.27 -11.87
C ASN A 285 -6.33 14.96 -10.60
N GLU A 286 -5.26 14.44 -10.00
CA GLU A 286 -4.67 14.96 -8.76
C GLU A 286 -3.79 16.21 -8.94
N ILE A 287 -3.26 16.46 -10.14
CA ILE A 287 -2.39 17.62 -10.41
C ILE A 287 -3.23 18.91 -10.49
N GLU A 288 -2.81 19.98 -9.82
CA GLU A 288 -3.51 21.28 -9.79
C GLU A 288 -2.94 22.29 -10.81
N LEU A 289 -2.18 21.81 -11.79
CA LEU A 289 -1.59 22.62 -12.86
C LEU A 289 -2.39 22.51 -14.17
N ASP A 290 -2.37 23.60 -14.93
CA ASP A 290 -2.71 23.58 -16.35
C ASP A 290 -1.70 22.73 -17.12
N VAL A 291 -2.19 21.81 -17.97
CA VAL A 291 -1.35 20.91 -18.77
C VAL A 291 -1.38 21.20 -20.26
N SER A 292 -1.86 22.38 -20.68
CA SER A 292 -2.05 22.74 -22.08
C SER A 292 -0.76 22.59 -22.90
N ASP A 293 0.38 23.00 -22.33
CA ASP A 293 1.71 22.93 -22.96
C ASP A 293 2.18 21.48 -23.20
N TYR A 294 1.59 20.51 -22.49
CA TYR A 294 1.94 19.09 -22.54
C TYR A 294 0.81 18.25 -23.14
N ALA A 295 -0.27 18.89 -23.61
CA ALA A 295 -1.50 18.22 -24.03
C ALA A 295 -1.23 17.20 -25.14
N LEU A 296 -0.47 17.57 -26.18
CA LEU A 296 -0.15 16.65 -27.27
C LEU A 296 0.82 15.54 -26.84
N ASP A 297 1.79 15.89 -26.00
CA ASP A 297 2.78 14.95 -25.45
C ASP A 297 2.13 13.83 -24.64
N LEU A 298 1.13 14.17 -23.82
CA LEU A 298 0.34 13.22 -23.04
C LEU A 298 -0.76 12.56 -23.88
N GLY A 299 -1.43 13.34 -24.72
CA GLY A 299 -2.62 12.95 -25.46
C GLY A 299 -2.34 12.00 -26.60
N LYS A 300 -1.28 12.22 -27.38
CA LYS A 300 -1.00 11.40 -28.57
C LYS A 300 -0.87 9.90 -28.27
N PRO A 301 -0.11 9.45 -27.25
CA PRO A 301 -0.09 8.04 -26.86
C PRO A 301 -1.45 7.50 -26.41
N LEU A 302 -2.27 8.32 -25.73
CA LEU A 302 -3.63 7.95 -25.32
C LEU A 302 -4.54 7.77 -26.53
N VAL A 303 -4.50 8.72 -27.48
CA VAL A 303 -5.29 8.69 -28.71
C VAL A 303 -4.99 7.44 -29.55
N GLN A 304 -3.71 7.07 -29.67
CA GLN A 304 -3.32 5.83 -30.36
C GLN A 304 -3.95 4.58 -29.76
N ASN A 305 -4.21 4.57 -28.46
CA ASN A 305 -4.83 3.45 -27.75
C ASN A 305 -6.37 3.44 -27.85
N LEU A 306 -7.01 4.49 -28.39
CA LEU A 306 -8.46 4.50 -28.66
C LEU A 306 -8.87 3.45 -29.70
N ALA A 307 -7.96 3.11 -30.61
CA ALA A 307 -8.17 2.07 -31.63
C ALA A 307 -7.61 0.70 -31.22
N SER A 308 -7.27 0.51 -29.94
CA SER A 308 -6.79 -0.78 -29.43
C SER A 308 -7.82 -1.90 -29.61
N LYS A 309 -7.35 -3.13 -29.85
CA LYS A 309 -8.23 -4.31 -29.92
C LYS A 309 -8.82 -4.67 -28.56
N GLU A 310 -8.09 -4.37 -27.49
CA GLU A 310 -8.50 -4.65 -26.11
C GLU A 310 -9.45 -3.58 -25.59
N GLU A 311 -10.67 -3.98 -25.20
CA GLU A 311 -11.70 -3.04 -24.72
C GLU A 311 -11.26 -2.26 -23.50
N THR A 312 -10.66 -2.93 -22.50
CA THR A 312 -10.14 -2.29 -21.29
C THR A 312 -9.11 -1.20 -21.62
N VAL A 313 -8.23 -1.45 -22.59
CA VAL A 313 -7.22 -0.47 -23.03
C VAL A 313 -7.90 0.74 -23.68
N ARG A 314 -8.93 0.52 -24.52
CA ARG A 314 -9.72 1.62 -25.10
C ARG A 314 -10.40 2.46 -24.02
N GLN A 315 -11.11 1.82 -23.08
CA GLN A 315 -11.83 2.50 -22.00
C GLN A 315 -10.88 3.36 -21.14
N GLU A 316 -9.72 2.83 -20.80
CA GLU A 316 -8.74 3.54 -19.99
C GLU A 316 -8.05 4.68 -20.73
N ALA A 317 -7.81 4.51 -22.03
CA ALA A 317 -7.34 5.58 -22.90
C ALA A 317 -8.37 6.72 -22.97
N VAL A 318 -9.66 6.40 -23.15
CA VAL A 318 -10.75 7.40 -23.17
C VAL A 318 -10.79 8.18 -21.85
N GLU A 319 -10.86 7.49 -20.71
CA GLU A 319 -10.98 8.18 -19.42
C GLU A 319 -9.73 9.01 -19.13
N SER A 320 -8.54 8.50 -19.45
CA SER A 320 -7.29 9.24 -19.21
C SER A 320 -7.14 10.45 -20.14
N LEU A 321 -7.55 10.33 -21.40
CA LEU A 321 -7.55 11.44 -22.35
C LEU A 321 -8.54 12.53 -21.92
N LYS A 322 -9.71 12.14 -21.40
CA LYS A 322 -10.66 13.07 -20.79
C LYS A 322 -10.04 13.81 -19.60
N GLN A 323 -9.31 13.13 -18.72
CA GLN A 323 -8.62 13.79 -17.59
C GLN A 323 -7.55 14.78 -18.07
N VAL A 324 -6.78 14.44 -19.11
CA VAL A 324 -5.83 15.39 -19.73
C VAL A 324 -6.56 16.61 -20.30
N ALA A 325 -7.64 16.39 -21.05
CA ALA A 325 -8.43 17.48 -21.64
C ALA A 325 -9.03 18.40 -20.57
N LEU A 326 -9.57 17.84 -19.48
CA LEU A 326 -10.12 18.63 -18.36
C LEU A 326 -9.07 19.49 -17.65
N LYS A 327 -7.78 19.15 -17.76
CA LYS A 327 -6.66 19.90 -17.20
C LYS A 327 -6.05 20.91 -18.18
N CYS A 328 -6.56 20.99 -19.42
CA CYS A 328 -6.16 22.01 -20.38
C CYS A 328 -7.10 23.22 -20.28
N GLY A 329 -6.55 24.38 -19.96
CA GLY A 329 -7.22 25.68 -19.96
C GLY A 329 -7.15 26.40 -21.30
N ALA A 330 -6.21 26.05 -22.18
CA ALA A 330 -6.09 26.67 -23.51
C ALA A 330 -6.99 25.99 -24.55
N PRO A 331 -7.90 26.72 -25.22
CA PRO A 331 -8.74 26.15 -26.28
C PRO A 331 -7.94 25.52 -27.44
N SER A 332 -6.79 26.08 -27.77
CA SER A 332 -5.89 25.56 -28.82
C SER A 332 -5.31 24.18 -28.47
N ALA A 333 -5.10 23.87 -27.19
CA ALA A 333 -4.66 22.56 -26.75
C ALA A 333 -5.77 21.52 -26.94
N ILE A 334 -7.01 21.87 -26.58
CA ILE A 334 -8.19 21.02 -26.83
C ILE A 334 -8.42 20.79 -28.32
N GLU A 335 -8.32 21.84 -29.14
CA GLU A 335 -8.46 21.73 -30.59
C GLU A 335 -7.40 20.79 -31.18
N THR A 336 -6.15 20.93 -30.73
CA THR A 336 -5.04 20.04 -31.09
C THR A 336 -5.34 18.58 -30.75
N LEU A 337 -5.79 18.31 -29.52
CA LEU A 337 -6.18 16.96 -29.09
C LEU A 337 -7.31 16.38 -29.95
N LEU A 338 -8.33 17.18 -30.23
CA LEU A 338 -9.48 16.75 -31.03
C LEU A 338 -9.07 16.44 -32.48
N LYS A 339 -8.18 17.25 -33.07
CA LYS A 339 -7.60 16.98 -34.38
C LYS A 339 -6.84 15.66 -34.40
N GLU A 340 -6.05 15.36 -33.37
CA GLU A 340 -5.32 14.09 -33.26
C GLU A 340 -6.30 12.91 -33.15
N VAL A 341 -7.37 13.04 -32.36
CA VAL A 341 -8.43 12.01 -32.25
C VAL A 341 -9.03 11.72 -33.62
N PHE A 342 -9.48 12.74 -34.35
CA PHE A 342 -10.05 12.54 -35.68
C PHE A 342 -9.02 11.99 -36.67
N ALA A 343 -7.76 12.43 -36.60
CA ALA A 343 -6.72 11.89 -37.46
C ALA A 343 -6.59 10.37 -37.27
N VAL A 344 -6.48 9.90 -36.02
CA VAL A 344 -6.33 8.47 -35.71
C VAL A 344 -7.58 7.68 -36.09
N LEU A 345 -8.78 8.20 -35.79
CA LEU A 345 -10.04 7.56 -36.17
C LEU A 345 -10.28 7.54 -37.70
N ASN A 346 -9.69 8.48 -38.44
CA ASN A 346 -9.69 8.49 -39.90
C ASN A 346 -8.52 7.67 -40.50
N GLY A 347 -7.75 6.97 -39.68
CA GLY A 347 -6.73 6.02 -40.13
C GLY A 347 -5.31 6.58 -40.28
N SER A 348 -4.99 7.76 -39.74
CA SER A 348 -3.62 8.30 -39.75
C SER A 348 -2.62 7.42 -39.00
N GLY A 349 -3.11 6.64 -38.03
CA GLY A 349 -2.34 5.65 -37.26
C GLY A 349 -2.28 4.25 -37.90
N GLY A 350 -2.77 4.09 -39.13
CA GLY A 350 -2.91 2.80 -39.81
C GLY A 350 -4.35 2.29 -39.84
N LYS A 351 -4.54 1.08 -40.41
CA LYS A 351 -5.88 0.51 -40.62
C LYS A 351 -6.54 0.18 -39.28
N ILE A 352 -7.70 0.78 -39.00
CA ILE A 352 -8.52 0.44 -37.84
C ILE A 352 -9.11 -0.96 -38.03
N THR A 353 -8.65 -1.88 -37.19
CA THR A 353 -9.07 -3.29 -37.24
C THR A 353 -10.27 -3.61 -36.35
N VAL A 354 -10.68 -2.69 -35.48
CA VAL A 354 -11.83 -2.85 -34.58
C VAL A 354 -13.11 -2.59 -35.37
N ALA A 355 -13.99 -3.59 -35.46
CA ALA A 355 -15.18 -3.52 -36.30
C ALA A 355 -16.18 -2.44 -35.85
N GLU A 356 -16.27 -2.19 -34.53
CA GLU A 356 -17.15 -1.18 -33.92
C GLU A 356 -16.71 0.28 -34.20
N LEU A 357 -15.46 0.47 -34.62
CA LEU A 357 -14.86 1.78 -34.90
C LEU A 357 -14.69 2.04 -36.41
N ARG A 358 -15.23 1.15 -37.26
CA ARG A 358 -15.39 1.37 -38.70
C ARG A 358 -16.78 1.89 -38.98
#